data_AF-A0AA35WEB4-F1
#
_entry.id   AF-A0AA35WEB4-F1
#
_cell.length_a   1.000
_cell.length_b   1.000
_cell.length_c   1.000
_cell.angle_alpha   90.00
_cell.angle_beta   90.00
_cell.angle_gamma   90.00
#
_symmetry.space_group_name_H-M   'P 1'
#
loop_
_entity.id
_entity.type
_entity.pdbx_description
1 polymer ?
#
loop_
_entity_poly.entity_id
_entity_poly.type
_entity_poly.pdbx_seq_one_letter_code
_entity_poly.pdbx_strand_id
1 'polypeptide(L)' 'MFPTKAWVERIVILGYPLEPYRVMISLGAGSEELMFDYKSSNKALTIRRPGINILEDFSITIYDG' A
#
# COMPACT_ATOMS: atom_id res chain seq x y z
N MET A 1 -8.33 11.66 22.02
CA MET A 1 -7.45 11.16 20.95
C MET A 1 -6.13 11.90 21.05
N PHE A 2 -4.99 11.21 21.06
CA PHE A 2 -3.68 11.86 21.11
C PHE A 2 -3.19 12.07 19.67
N PRO A 3 -2.88 13.30 19.23
CA PRO A 3 -2.39 13.54 17.88
C PRO A 3 -0.98 12.93 17.73
N THR A 4 -0.74 12.24 16.61
CA THR A 4 0.57 11.68 16.28
C THR A 4 1.03 12.15 14.89
N LYS A 5 2.36 12.28 14.75
CA LYS A 5 3.03 12.53 13.47
C LYS A 5 3.47 11.24 12.77
N ALA A 6 3.15 10.08 13.36
CA ALA A 6 3.47 8.79 12.78
C ALA A 6 2.61 8.52 11.54
N TRP A 7 3.22 7.88 10.55
CA TRP A 7 2.61 7.60 9.25
C TRP A 7 3.07 6.25 8.71
N VAL A 8 2.28 5.66 7.83
CA VAL A 8 2.59 4.41 7.15
C VAL A 8 3.57 4.69 6.01
N GLU A 9 4.84 4.36 6.22
CA GLU A 9 5.91 4.53 5.23
C GLU A 9 5.94 3.41 4.18
N ARG A 10 5.60 2.17 4.57
CA ARG A 10 5.77 0.98 3.73
C ARG A 10 4.84 -0.15 4.14
N ILE A 11 4.30 -0.85 3.16
CA ILE A 11 3.56 -2.11 3.34
C ILE A 11 4.30 -3.21 2.59
N VAL A 12 4.57 -4.33 3.25
CA VAL A 12 5.20 -5.51 2.63
C VAL A 12 4.24 -6.70 2.78
N ILE A 13 3.81 -7.25 1.66
CA ILE A 13 2.92 -8.42 1.61
C ILE A 13 3.74 -9.62 1.13
N LEU A 14 3.84 -10.63 1.99
CA LEU A 14 4.58 -11.86 1.70
C LEU A 14 3.64 -12.92 1.13
N GLY A 15 4.12 -13.67 0.15
CA GLY A 15 3.32 -14.71 -0.51
C GLY A 15 2.27 -14.17 -1.48
N TYR A 16 2.39 -12.92 -1.91
CA TYR A 16 1.46 -12.32 -2.87
C TYR A 16 1.56 -13.07 -4.21
N PRO A 17 0.45 -13.56 -4.79
CA PRO A 17 0.49 -14.66 -5.75
C PRO A 17 1.12 -14.29 -7.10
N LEU A 18 0.90 -13.06 -7.57
CA LEU A 18 1.28 -12.57 -8.89
C LEU A 18 1.78 -11.13 -8.81
N GLU A 19 2.62 -10.71 -9.76
CA GLU A 19 3.00 -9.30 -9.88
C GLU A 19 1.77 -8.44 -10.25
N PRO A 20 1.38 -7.45 -9.41
CA PRO A 20 0.31 -6.53 -9.76
C PRO A 20 0.70 -5.66 -10.96
N TYR A 21 -0.28 -5.19 -11.73
CA TYR A 21 -0.04 -4.10 -12.68
C TYR A 21 -0.42 -2.73 -12.12
N ARG A 22 -1.14 -2.68 -10.99
CA ARG A 22 -1.58 -1.44 -10.36
C ARG A 22 -1.87 -1.62 -8.88
N VAL A 23 -1.52 -0.62 -8.07
CA VAL A 23 -1.89 -0.52 -6.65
C VAL A 23 -2.50 0.86 -6.41
N MET A 24 -3.69 0.90 -5.81
CA MET A 24 -4.39 2.13 -5.47
C MET A 24 -4.57 2.23 -3.97
N ILE A 25 -4.53 3.44 -3.43
CA ILE A 25 -4.95 3.74 -2.06
C ILE A 25 -6.17 4.66 -2.09
N SER A 26 -7.11 4.42 -1.17
CA SER A 26 -8.30 5.23 -0.99
C SER A 26 -8.34 5.82 0.42
N LEU A 27 -8.55 7.14 0.49
CA LEU A 27 -8.67 7.93 1.72
C LEU A 27 -9.98 8.71 1.66
N GLY A 28 -11.00 8.27 2.41
CA GLY A 28 -12.32 8.89 2.34
C GLY A 28 -12.86 8.96 0.90
N ALA A 29 -12.93 10.17 0.34
CA ALA A 29 -13.43 10.42 -1.02
C ALA A 29 -12.34 10.42 -2.12
N GLY A 30 -11.06 10.40 -1.75
CA GLY A 30 -9.94 10.46 -2.69
C GLY A 30 -9.32 9.09 -2.95
N SER A 31 -8.74 8.91 -4.14
CA SER A 31 -7.87 7.77 -4.43
C SER A 31 -6.64 8.20 -5.23
N GLU A 32 -5.52 7.54 -4.99
CA GLU A 32 -4.27 7.76 -5.70
C GLU A 32 -3.56 6.44 -6.00
N GLU A 33 -2.74 6.44 -7.04
CA GLU A 33 -1.95 5.27 -7.44
C GLU A 33 -0.62 5.25 -6.68
N LEU A 34 -0.27 4.10 -6.11
CA LEU A 34 0.97 3.92 -5.36
C LEU A 34 2.02 3.20 -6.19
N MET A 35 3.27 3.58 -5.98
CA MET A 35 4.42 2.84 -6.48
C MET A 35 4.61 1.54 -5.70
N PHE A 36 4.99 0.48 -6.39
CA PHE A 36 5.31 -0.80 -5.78
C PHE A 36 6.48 -1.48 -6.50
N ASP A 37 7.12 -2.41 -5.81
CA ASP A 37 7.97 -3.42 -6.44
C ASP A 37 7.45 -4.81 -6.08
N TYR A 38 7.62 -5.75 -7.00
CA TYR A 38 7.38 -7.16 -6.74
C TYR A 38 8.65 -7.98 -6.94
N LYS A 39 8.97 -8.82 -5.95
CA LYS A 39 10.08 -9.77 -6.04
C LYS A 39 9.51 -11.18 -6.20
N SER A 40 9.48 -11.65 -7.44
CA SER A 40 8.93 -12.96 -7.80
C SER A 40 9.63 -14.13 -7.08
N SER A 41 10.94 -14.02 -6.81
CA SER A 41 11.71 -15.09 -6.17
C SER A 41 11.21 -15.48 -4.77
N ASN A 42 10.61 -14.54 -4.04
CA ASN A 42 10.06 -14.77 -2.70
C ASN A 42 8.61 -14.28 -2.56
N LYS A 43 7.95 -13.98 -3.68
CA LYS A 43 6.57 -13.50 -3.74
C LYS A 43 6.31 -12.33 -2.79
N ALA A 44 7.24 -11.36 -2.76
CA ALA A 44 7.15 -10.21 -1.87
C ALA A 44 6.73 -8.96 -2.66
N LEU A 45 5.55 -8.44 -2.34
CA LEU A 45 5.06 -7.15 -2.84
C LEU A 45 5.41 -6.05 -1.83
N THR A 46 6.15 -5.04 -2.26
CA THR A 46 6.49 -3.86 -1.46
C THR A 46 5.78 -2.65 -2.01
N ILE A 47 4.81 -2.11 -1.28
CA ILE A 47 4.11 -0.86 -1.60
C ILE A 47 4.86 0.28 -0.91
N ARG A 48 5.33 1.25 -1.71
CA ARG A 48 6.20 2.33 -1.25
C ARG A 48 5.42 3.61 -0.99
N ARG A 49 5.76 4.28 0.11
CA ARG A 49 5.27 5.61 0.50
C ARG A 49 3.75 5.77 0.43
N PRO A 50 2.96 4.97 1.17
CA PRO A 50 1.54 5.27 1.34
C PRO A 50 1.31 6.69 1.89
N GLY A 51 2.20 7.22 2.75
CA GLY A 51 2.13 8.62 3.17
C GLY A 51 1.03 8.93 4.20
N ILE A 52 0.33 7.89 4.67
CA ILE A 52 -0.93 8.05 5.42
C ILE A 52 -0.67 8.17 6.91
N ASN A 53 -1.33 9.15 7.56
CA ASN A 53 -1.31 9.24 9.01
C ASN A 53 -1.88 7.95 9.62
N ILE A 54 -1.21 7.39 10.62
CA ILE A 54 -1.62 6.10 11.22
C ILE A 54 -3.01 6.13 11.90
N LEU A 55 -3.56 7.33 12.13
CA LEU A 55 -4.90 7.53 12.70
C LEU A 55 -6.01 7.60 11.65
N GLU A 56 -5.68 7.66 10.36
CA GLU A 56 -6.65 7.74 9.27
C GLU A 56 -6.99 6.36 8.73
N ASP A 57 -8.28 6.12 8.46
CA ASP A 57 -8.72 4.93 7.76
C ASP A 57 -8.31 5.01 6.29
N PHE A 58 -7.72 3.93 5.79
CA PHE A 58 -7.34 3.80 4.39
C PHE A 58 -7.61 2.38 3.88
N SER A 59 -7.80 2.27 2.58
CA SER A 59 -7.92 0.99 1.87
C SER A 59 -6.87 0.91 0.78
N ILE A 60 -6.25 -0.25 0.63
CA ILE A 60 -5.35 -0.57 -0.49
C ILE A 60 -6.08 -1.55 -1.42
N THR A 61 -6.18 -1.20 -2.69
CA THR A 61 -6.69 -2.08 -3.74
C THR A 61 -5.54 -2.48 -4.65
N ILE A 62 -5.35 -3.78 -4.83
CA ILE A 62 -4.30 -4.35 -5.68
C ILE A 62 -4.98 -4.98 -6.88
N TYR A 63 -4.52 -4.63 -8.08
CA TYR A 63 -5.07 -5.15 -9.33
C TYR A 63 -4.08 -6.12 -9.97
N ASP A 64 -4.54 -7.37 -10.09
CA ASP A 64 -3.82 -8.48 -10.72
C ASP A 64 -4.32 -8.68 -12.15
N GLY A 65 -3.40 -9.06 -13.04
CA GLY A 65 -3.69 -9.41 -14.44
C GLY A 65 -4.09 -10.87 -14.63
#